data_AF-A0AAD4E2H0-F1
#
_entry.id   AF-A0AAD4E2H0-F1
#
_cell.length_a   1.000
_cell.length_b   1.000
_cell.length_c   1.000
_cell.angle_alpha   90.00
_cell.angle_beta   90.00
_cell.angle_gamma   90.00
#
_symmetry.space_group_name_H-M   'P 1'
#
loop_
_entity.id
_entity.type
_entity.pdbx_description
1 polymer ?
#
loop_
_entity_poly.entity_id
_entity_poly.type
_entity_poly.pdbx_seq_one_letter_code
_entity_poly.pdbx_strand_id
1 'polypeptide(L)'
;KYLRMEKCHLKTTAAMADPNAWGQRNATLPWFWSLDVQGDSVSSDWMNEFYRVHWLRTKALHDRWAEELILVEHEMGWTLEFFLFKASTWLTRLTSNCEAQTEGHKCYVIW
;
A
#
# COMPACT_ATOMS: atom_id res chain seq x y z
N LYS A 1 24.63 21.98 9.57
CA LYS A 1 23.65 22.64 10.49
C LYS A 1 23.04 21.53 11.34
N TYR A 2 23.09 21.63 12.67
CA TYR A 2 22.53 20.61 13.56
C TYR A 2 21.04 20.89 13.83
N LEU A 3 20.20 19.85 13.79
CA LEU A 3 18.77 19.96 14.12
C LEU A 3 18.54 19.65 15.61
N ARG A 4 17.42 20.14 16.17
CA ARG A 4 17.04 19.84 17.56
C ARG A 4 16.75 18.34 17.71
N MET A 5 17.29 17.71 18.75
CA MET A 5 17.04 16.31 19.05
C MET A 5 15.68 16.16 19.76
N GLU A 6 14.81 15.35 19.18
CA GLU A 6 13.50 15.01 19.74
C GLU A 6 13.50 13.55 20.21
N LYS A 7 12.60 13.20 21.14
CA LYS A 7 12.51 11.83 21.68
C LYS A 7 12.25 10.78 20.60
N CYS A 8 11.60 11.15 19.49
CA CYS A 8 11.37 10.27 18.35
C CYS A 8 12.67 9.86 17.63
N HIS A 9 13.73 10.68 17.70
CA HIS A 9 15.04 10.40 17.09
C HIS A 9 15.89 9.42 17.91
N LEU A 10 15.55 9.19 19.18
CA LEU A 10 16.26 8.28 20.08
C LEU A 10 15.71 6.85 20.04
N LYS A 11 14.76 6.55 19.15
CA LYS A 11 14.25 5.20 18.98
C LYS A 11 15.35 4.35 18.35
N THR A 12 15.74 3.27 19.01
CA THR A 12 16.68 2.29 18.47
C THR A 12 16.09 1.66 17.21
N THR A 13 16.66 1.97 16.06
CA THR A 13 16.30 1.31 14.81
C THR A 13 16.82 -0.13 14.87
N ALA A 14 15.96 -1.07 15.29
CA ALA A 14 16.35 -2.50 15.32
C ALA A 14 16.58 -3.10 13.92
N ALA A 15 16.43 -2.32 12.84
CA ALA A 15 16.62 -2.70 11.44
C ALA A 15 17.93 -3.43 11.15
N MET A 16 18.96 -3.24 11.97
CA MET A 16 20.25 -3.91 11.84
C MET A 16 20.38 -5.17 12.70
N ALA A 17 19.71 -5.22 13.85
CA ALA A 17 19.73 -6.37 14.75
C ALA A 17 18.70 -7.44 14.34
N ASP A 18 17.52 -6.99 13.92
CA ASP A 18 16.47 -7.81 13.33
C ASP A 18 15.89 -7.06 12.11
N PRO A 19 16.43 -7.33 10.91
CA PRO A 19 15.97 -6.68 9.69
C PRO A 19 14.52 -7.03 9.32
N ASN A 20 13.92 -8.05 9.93
CA ASN A 20 12.55 -8.49 9.65
C ASN A 20 11.56 -8.15 10.79
N ALA A 21 11.97 -7.34 11.75
CA ALA A 21 11.12 -6.94 12.86
C ALA A 21 9.86 -6.19 12.38
N TRP A 22 8.69 -6.61 12.89
CA TRP A 22 7.41 -5.98 12.59
C TRP A 22 7.38 -4.49 13.03
N GLY A 23 6.72 -3.63 12.26
CA GLY A 23 6.50 -2.23 12.63
C GLY A 23 7.61 -1.25 12.24
N GLN A 24 8.69 -1.71 11.59
CA GLN A 24 9.77 -0.82 11.13
C GLN A 24 9.55 -0.24 9.72
N ARG A 25 8.46 -0.61 9.04
CA ARG A 25 8.17 -0.27 7.65
C ARG A 25 8.12 1.24 7.36
N ASN A 26 7.71 2.03 8.35
CA ASN A 26 7.54 3.49 8.23
C ASN A 26 8.53 4.27 9.11
N ALA A 27 9.55 3.62 9.68
CA ALA A 27 10.50 4.28 10.55
C ALA A 27 11.44 5.16 9.70
N THR A 28 11.25 6.48 9.76
CA THR A 28 12.20 7.43 9.18
C THR A 28 13.47 7.45 10.01
N LEU A 29 14.61 7.34 9.33
CA LEU A 29 15.90 7.39 9.98
C LEU A 29 16.14 8.79 10.59
N PRO A 30 16.62 8.90 11.84
CA PRO A 30 16.97 10.18 12.42
C PRO A 30 18.03 10.92 11.58
N TRP A 31 17.88 12.24 11.45
CA TRP A 31 18.76 13.09 10.62
C TRP A 31 20.26 12.97 10.95
N PHE A 32 20.62 12.64 12.19
CA PHE A 32 22.01 12.50 12.61
C PHE A 32 22.69 11.25 12.04
N TRP A 33 21.93 10.21 11.68
CA TRP A 33 22.46 9.04 10.99
C TRP A 33 22.73 9.30 9.51
N SER A 34 22.32 10.44 8.97
CA SER A 34 22.63 10.85 7.59
C SER A 34 23.75 11.88 7.54
N LEU A 35 24.35 12.23 8.68
CA LEU A 35 25.46 13.17 8.76
C LEU A 35 26.79 12.45 8.66
N ASP A 36 27.54 12.79 7.63
CA ASP A 36 28.96 12.47 7.56
C ASP A 36 29.73 13.42 8.47
N VAL A 37 30.22 12.90 9.60
CA VAL A 37 31.08 13.65 10.52
C VAL A 37 32.52 13.31 10.17
N GLN A 38 33.25 14.27 9.59
CA GLN A 38 34.68 14.14 9.31
C GLN A 38 35.09 12.92 8.43
N GLY A 39 34.23 12.44 7.53
CA GLY A 39 34.53 11.30 6.66
C GLY A 39 34.42 9.93 7.35
N ASP A 40 33.83 9.85 8.54
CA ASP A 40 33.64 8.61 9.30
C ASP A 40 32.73 7.60 8.58
N SER A 41 31.88 8.08 7.67
CA SER A 41 31.08 7.21 6.78
C SER A 41 31.91 6.42 5.77
N VAL A 42 33.12 6.90 5.43
CA VAL A 42 34.05 6.23 4.50
C VAL A 42 34.97 5.27 5.25
N SER A 43 35.22 5.51 6.54
CA SER A 43 36.12 4.70 7.37
C SER A 43 35.48 3.43 7.93
N SER A 44 34.16 3.30 7.90
CA SER A 44 33.45 2.20 8.56
C SER A 44 32.63 1.35 7.58
N ASP A 45 33.10 0.13 7.30
CA ASP A 45 32.43 -0.85 6.42
C ASP A 45 30.97 -1.11 6.83
N TRP A 46 30.70 -1.10 8.14
CA TRP A 46 29.36 -1.29 8.69
C TRP A 46 28.39 -0.14 8.37
N MET A 47 28.86 1.11 8.35
CA MET A 47 28.00 2.26 7.97
C MET A 47 27.64 2.21 6.49
N ASN A 48 28.57 1.78 5.63
CA ASN A 48 28.30 1.61 4.20
C ASN A 48 27.20 0.55 3.98
N GLU A 49 27.31 -0.60 4.65
CA GLU A 49 26.28 -1.63 4.59
C GLU A 49 24.91 -1.12 5.09
N PHE A 50 24.92 -0.35 6.17
CA PHE A 50 23.71 0.27 6.71
C PHE A 50 23.00 1.16 5.68
N TYR A 51 23.74 2.08 5.04
CA TYR A 51 23.19 2.97 4.03
C TYR A 51 22.69 2.20 2.81
N ARG A 52 23.42 1.16 2.38
CA ARG A 52 23.04 0.30 1.26
C ARG A 52 21.71 -0.41 1.53
N VAL A 53 21.56 -1.05 2.69
CA VAL A 53 20.32 -1.74 3.08
C VAL A 53 19.17 -0.75 3.21
N HIS A 54 19.41 0.42 3.81
CA HIS A 54 18.39 1.46 3.94
C HIS A 54 17.92 1.97 2.58
N TRP A 55 18.84 2.24 1.66
CA TRP A 55 18.52 2.66 0.30
C TRP A 55 17.73 1.60 -0.46
N LEU A 56 18.14 0.32 -0.38
CA LEU A 56 17.42 -0.78 -1.02
C LEU A 56 15.98 -0.90 -0.53
N ARG A 57 15.74 -0.72 0.78
CA ARG A 57 14.39 -0.73 1.36
C ARG A 57 13.54 0.44 0.89
N THR A 58 14.09 1.65 0.92
CA THR A 58 13.37 2.84 0.46
C THR A 58 13.04 2.73 -1.03
N LYS A 59 13.96 2.19 -1.84
CA LYS A 59 13.71 1.90 -3.26
C LYS A 59 12.59 0.86 -3.44
N ALA A 60 12.66 -0.27 -2.73
CA ALA A 60 11.63 -1.30 -2.81
C ALA A 60 10.24 -0.79 -2.37
N LEU A 61 10.18 0.08 -1.36
CA LEU A 61 8.94 0.74 -0.95
C LEU A 61 8.40 1.67 -2.03
N HIS A 62 9.26 2.46 -2.64
CA HIS A 62 8.91 3.35 -3.74
C HIS A 62 8.38 2.57 -4.95
N ASP A 63 9.09 1.52 -5.38
CA ASP A 63 8.72 0.70 -6.53
C ASP A 63 7.37 0.02 -6.28
N ARG A 64 7.14 -0.53 -5.08
CA ARG A 64 5.84 -1.09 -4.70
C ARG A 64 4.72 -0.05 -4.68
N TRP A 65 4.97 1.17 -4.21
CA TRP A 65 3.96 2.22 -4.24
C TRP A 65 3.60 2.63 -5.67
N ALA A 66 4.56 2.62 -6.59
CA ALA A 66 4.29 2.84 -8.01
C ALA A 66 3.43 1.71 -8.60
N GLU A 67 3.70 0.45 -8.24
CA GLU A 67 2.85 -0.69 -8.63
C GLU A 67 1.44 -0.60 -8.03
N GLU A 68 1.33 -0.31 -6.73
CA GLU A 68 0.04 -0.16 -6.03
C GLU A 68 -0.81 0.94 -6.66
N LEU A 69 -0.21 2.06 -7.09
CA LEU A 69 -0.94 3.14 -7.77
C LEU A 69 -1.60 2.64 -9.05
N ILE A 70 -0.84 1.94 -9.89
CA ILE A 70 -1.34 1.38 -11.16
C ILE A 70 -2.47 0.36 -10.90
N LEU A 71 -2.28 -0.52 -9.91
CA LEU A 71 -3.28 -1.53 -9.55
C LEU A 71 -4.58 -0.89 -9.06
N VAL A 72 -4.50 0.11 -8.19
CA VAL A 72 -5.68 0.80 -7.65
C VAL A 72 -6.48 1.50 -8.74
N GLU A 73 -5.83 2.14 -9.72
CA GLU A 73 -6.52 2.75 -10.87
C GLU A 73 -7.31 1.70 -11.67
N HIS A 74 -6.70 0.55 -11.94
CA HIS A 74 -7.37 -0.55 -12.63
C HIS A 74 -8.51 -1.16 -11.81
N GLU A 75 -8.31 -1.36 -10.51
CA GLU A 75 -9.33 -1.89 -9.61
C GLU A 75 -10.57 -0.97 -9.54
N MET A 76 -10.37 0.34 -9.49
CA MET A 76 -11.47 1.31 -9.53
C MET A 76 -12.24 1.21 -10.86
N GLY A 77 -11.53 1.11 -11.98
CA GLY A 77 -12.14 0.90 -13.29
C GLY A 77 -12.97 -0.39 -13.35
N TRP A 78 -12.40 -1.53 -12.96
CA TRP A 78 -13.09 -2.82 -12.94
C TRP A 78 -14.28 -2.84 -11.99
N THR A 79 -14.21 -2.12 -10.87
CA THR A 79 -15.31 -2.01 -9.92
C THR A 79 -16.53 -1.34 -10.57
N LEU A 80 -16.32 -0.26 -11.32
CA LEU A 80 -17.41 0.41 -12.06
C LEU A 80 -18.00 -0.50 -13.14
N GLU A 81 -17.15 -1.12 -13.94
CA GLU A 81 -17.58 -2.05 -15.00
C GLU A 81 -18.37 -3.23 -14.43
N PHE A 82 -17.94 -3.76 -13.28
CA PHE A 82 -18.66 -4.81 -12.58
C PHE A 82 -20.07 -4.38 -12.17
N PHE A 83 -20.23 -3.16 -11.64
CA PHE A 83 -21.55 -2.64 -11.28
C PHE A 83 -22.44 -2.44 -12.52
N LEU A 84 -21.89 -1.90 -13.61
CA LEU A 84 -22.63 -1.76 -14.88
C LEU A 84 -23.07 -3.12 -15.43
N PHE A 85 -22.18 -4.11 -15.40
CA PHE A 85 -22.49 -5.48 -15.79
C PHE A 85 -23.59 -6.11 -14.91
N LYS A 86 -23.56 -5.87 -13.60
CA LYS A 86 -24.63 -6.33 -12.70
C LYS A 86 -25.95 -5.64 -12.98
N ALA A 87 -25.94 -4.33 -13.23
CA ALA A 87 -27.12 -3.57 -13.58
C ALA A 87 -27.76 -4.07 -14.89
N SER A 88 -26.96 -4.31 -15.94
CA SER A 88 -27.46 -4.87 -17.20
C SER A 88 -27.99 -6.29 -17.02
N THR A 89 -27.32 -7.13 -16.23
CA THR A 89 -27.78 -8.48 -15.90
C THR A 89 -29.16 -8.45 -15.22
N TRP A 90 -29.37 -7.52 -14.29
CA TRP A 90 -30.67 -7.36 -13.61
C TRP A 90 -31.75 -6.84 -14.56
N LEU A 91 -31.42 -5.91 -15.46
CA LEU A 91 -32.34 -5.42 -16.46
C LEU A 91 -32.79 -6.53 -17.42
N THR A 92 -31.84 -7.34 -17.93
CA THR A 92 -32.14 -8.49 -18.79
C THR A 92 -33.03 -9.51 -18.09
N ARG A 93 -32.80 -9.77 -16.80
CA ARG A 93 -33.67 -10.65 -16.00
C ARG A 93 -35.08 -10.08 -15.84
N LEU A 94 -35.20 -8.77 -15.68
CA LEU A 94 -36.49 -8.10 -15.57
C LEU A 94 -37.28 -8.20 -16.88
N THR A 95 -36.64 -7.94 -18.03
CA THR A 95 -37.30 -8.05 -19.33
C THR A 95 -37.69 -9.50 -19.64
N SER A 96 -36.81 -10.47 -19.39
CA SER A 96 -37.13 -11.90 -19.57
C SER A 96 -38.24 -12.38 -18.64
N ASN A 97 -38.29 -11.89 -17.40
CA ASN A 97 -39.36 -12.23 -16.45
C ASN A 97 -40.71 -11.59 -16.81
N CYS A 98 -40.71 -10.45 -17.52
CA CYS A 98 -41.94 -9.80 -18.00
C CYS A 98 -42.59 -10.60 -19.13
N GLU A 99 -41.78 -11.19 -20.01
CA GLU A 99 -42.25 -12.08 -21.09
C GLU A 99 -42.69 -13.46 -20.57
N ALA A 100 -42.12 -13.91 -19.45
CA ALA A 100 -42.40 -15.19 -18.81
C ALA A 100 -43.17 -15.03 -17.48
N GLN A 101 -44.27 -14.26 -17.46
CA GLN A 101 -45.21 -14.23 -16.32
C GLN A 101 -45.81 -15.61 -16.09
N THR A 102 -45.08 -16.45 -15.36
CA THR A 102 -45.50 -17.78 -14.94
C THR A 102 -46.24 -17.62 -13.61
N GLU A 103 -47.30 -18.39 -13.39
CA GLU A 103 -48.19 -18.28 -12.20
C GLU A 103 -47.46 -18.15 -10.86
N GLY A 104 -46.27 -18.76 -10.71
CA GLY A 104 -45.45 -18.66 -9.49
C GLY A 104 -44.91 -17.25 -9.17
N HIS A 105 -44.80 -16.35 -10.15
CA HIS A 105 -44.31 -14.98 -9.94
C HIS A 105 -45.39 -14.07 -9.32
N LYS A 106 -46.69 -14.42 -9.44
CA LYS A 106 -47.81 -13.67 -8.87
C LYS A 106 -47.84 -13.74 -7.33
N CYS A 107 -47.21 -14.76 -6.73
CA CYS A 107 -47.10 -14.95 -5.27
C CYS A 107 -46.36 -13.82 -4.54
N TYR A 108 -45.42 -13.14 -5.22
CA TYR A 108 -44.55 -12.13 -4.59
C TYR A 108 -44.98 -10.68 -4.83
N VAL A 109 -46.07 -10.44 -5.56
CA VAL A 109 -46.57 -9.09 -5.91
C VAL A 109 -47.90 -8.72 -5.22
N ILE A 110 -48.41 -9.56 -4.32
CA ILE A 110 -49.61 -9.25 -3.54
C ILE A 110 -49.18 -8.60 -2.22
N TRP A 111 -49.47 -7.30 -2.08
CA TRP A 111 -49.68 -6.60 -0.80
C TRP A 111 -51.12 -6.11 -0.77
#